data_AF-A0A5E4ENC1-F1
#
_entry.id   AF-A0A5E4ENC1-F1
#
_cell.length_a   1.000
_cell.length_b   1.000
_cell.length_c   1.000
_cell.angle_alpha   90.00
_cell.angle_beta   90.00
_cell.angle_gamma   90.00
#
_symmetry.space_group_name_H-M   'P 1'
#
loop_
_entity.id
_entity.type
_entity.pdbx_description
1 polymer ?
#
loop_
_entity_poly.entity_id
_entity_poly.type
_entity_poly.pdbx_seq_one_letter_code
_entity_poly.pdbx_strand_id
1 'polypeptide(L)'
;MGTRHMEMKKSFKFCIRSLLTPCSKQEFCQAFPNFTTAEQERLHRMFIQVITSLHGNVEDEFQSVCLETQVGTALDTIEQLVEEQALDRLFSDKTNVMDVAHDLSTMKKDQIQYLTKMLETAEEQNQCLRDRVELLKKERLDVSGMANAVERLRSGSVMYGMYNSNSLHNP
;
A
#
# COMPACT_ATOMS: atom_id res chain seq x y z
N MET A 1 37.21 -5.34 -5.09
CA MET A 1 36.98 -4.34 -4.04
C MET A 1 35.92 -3.40 -4.56
N GLY A 2 34.86 -3.22 -3.78
CA GLY A 2 33.79 -2.29 -4.09
C GLY A 2 34.29 -0.85 -4.11
N THR A 3 33.61 -0.02 -4.89
CA THR A 3 33.89 1.42 -5.00
C THR A 3 33.82 2.13 -3.65
N ARG A 4 32.92 1.70 -2.75
CA ARG A 4 32.75 2.32 -1.43
C ARG A 4 33.96 2.13 -0.52
N HIS A 5 34.50 0.92 -0.48
CA HIS A 5 35.69 0.64 0.32
C HIS A 5 36.90 1.42 -0.22
N MET A 6 37.06 1.50 -1.54
CA MET A 6 38.12 2.30 -2.17
C MET A 6 38.00 3.79 -1.83
N GLU A 7 36.81 4.38 -1.96
CA GLU A 7 36.59 5.81 -1.67
C GLU A 7 36.77 6.13 -0.18
N MET A 8 36.42 5.22 0.73
CA MET A 8 36.71 5.37 2.16
C MET A 8 38.23 5.47 2.40
N LYS A 9 39.01 4.53 1.86
CA LYS A 9 40.48 4.54 2.02
C LYS A 9 41.12 5.79 1.43
N LYS A 10 40.61 6.24 0.27
CA LYS A 10 41.06 7.46 -0.40
C LYS A 10 40.75 8.70 0.42
N SER A 11 39.53 8.80 0.96
CA SER A 11 39.10 9.88 1.85
C SER A 11 39.97 9.96 3.10
N PHE A 12 40.23 8.81 3.74
CA PHE A 12 41.12 8.74 4.89
C PHE A 12 42.53 9.26 4.58
N LYS A 13 43.16 8.78 3.50
CA LYS A 13 44.49 9.25 3.08
C LYS A 13 44.50 10.75 2.80
N PHE A 14 43.42 11.29 2.24
CA PHE A 14 43.32 12.74 2.00
C PHE A 14 43.26 13.51 3.33
N CYS A 15 42.42 13.08 4.27
CA CYS A 15 42.31 13.68 5.60
C CYS A 15 43.64 13.66 6.36
N ILE A 16 44.34 12.52 6.39
CA ILE A 16 45.62 12.41 7.08
C ILE A 16 46.70 13.28 6.43
N ARG A 17 46.76 13.33 5.09
CA ARG A 17 47.62 14.28 4.37
C ARG A 17 47.38 15.72 4.79
N SER A 18 46.13 16.15 4.83
CA SER A 18 45.77 17.51 5.25
C SER A 18 46.12 17.78 6.73
N LEU A 19 45.83 16.84 7.63
CA LEU A 19 46.05 17.00 9.08
C LEU A 19 47.53 17.02 9.46
N LEU A 20 48.33 16.17 8.81
CA LEU A 20 49.74 16.00 9.10
C LEU A 20 50.62 16.67 8.05
N THR A 21 50.11 17.71 7.37
CA THR A 21 50.96 18.56 6.53
C THR A 21 51.93 19.34 7.43
N PRO A 22 53.25 19.20 7.24
CA PRO A 22 54.22 19.94 8.05
C PRO A 22 54.12 21.44 7.76
N CYS A 23 54.30 22.26 8.79
CA CYS A 23 54.39 23.71 8.63
C CYS A 23 55.62 24.11 7.82
N SER A 24 55.62 25.33 7.28
CA SER A 24 56.78 25.84 6.55
C SER A 24 58.00 25.99 7.48
N LYS A 25 59.21 25.96 6.90
CA LYS A 25 60.45 26.21 7.64
C LYS A 25 60.42 27.58 8.33
N GLN A 26 59.80 28.58 7.71
CA GLN A 26 59.69 29.93 8.27
C GLN A 26 58.83 29.96 9.53
N GLU A 27 57.63 29.39 9.48
CA GLU A 27 56.72 29.30 10.64
C GLU A 27 57.38 28.49 11.76
N PHE A 28 58.10 27.43 11.40
CA PHE A 28 58.86 26.63 12.36
C PHE A 28 59.93 27.45 13.08
N CYS A 29 60.77 28.18 12.34
CA CYS A 29 61.80 29.06 12.92
C CYS A 29 61.19 30.14 13.82
N GLN A 30 60.03 30.70 13.44
CA GLN A 30 59.31 31.69 14.25
C GLN A 30 58.81 31.13 15.58
N ALA A 31 58.47 29.84 15.64
CA ALA A 31 58.06 29.16 16.88
C ALA A 31 59.24 28.89 17.84
N PHE A 32 60.48 28.90 17.34
CA PHE A 32 61.69 28.62 18.11
C PHE A 32 62.72 29.77 18.04
N PRO A 33 62.36 31.02 18.41
CA PRO A 33 63.20 32.20 18.17
C PRO A 33 64.47 32.23 19.02
N ASN A 34 64.49 31.52 20.15
CA ASN A 34 65.63 31.47 21.07
C ASN A 34 66.73 30.48 20.63
N PHE A 35 66.46 29.68 19.61
CA PHE A 35 67.42 28.71 19.08
C PHE A 35 68.28 29.35 17.98
N THR A 36 69.53 28.93 17.90
CA THR A 36 70.40 29.29 16.79
C THR A 36 69.88 28.68 15.48
N THR A 37 70.30 29.23 14.35
CA THR A 37 69.92 28.70 13.03
C THR A 37 70.27 27.22 12.87
N ALA A 38 71.43 26.78 13.39
CA ALA A 38 71.85 25.38 13.31
C ALA A 38 70.92 24.45 14.13
N GLU A 39 70.49 24.88 15.31
CA GLU A 39 69.55 24.12 16.13
C GLU A 39 68.15 24.09 15.52
N GLN A 40 67.68 25.22 14.99
CA GLN A 40 66.39 25.29 14.28
C GLN A 40 66.37 24.35 13.07
N GLU A 41 67.46 24.27 12.30
CA GLU A 41 67.56 23.34 11.16
C GLU A 41 67.55 21.89 11.59
N ARG A 42 68.28 21.54 12.65
CA ARG A 42 68.29 20.18 13.19
C ARG A 42 66.91 19.79 13.72
N LEU A 43 66.26 20.69 14.44
CA LEU A 43 64.93 20.46 15.01
C LEU A 43 63.86 20.35 13.91
N HIS A 44 63.93 21.19 12.87
CA HIS A 44 63.02 21.11 11.72
C HIS A 44 63.19 19.77 10.99
N ARG A 45 64.42 19.28 10.78
CA ARG A 45 64.65 17.95 10.20
C ARG A 45 64.02 16.84 11.04
N MET A 46 64.19 16.89 12.36
CA MET A 46 63.55 15.93 13.27
C MET A 46 62.02 16.03 13.22
N PHE A 47 61.47 17.23 13.17
CA PHE A 47 60.02 17.44 13.02
C PHE A 47 59.48 16.79 11.75
N ILE A 48 60.11 17.01 10.59
CA ILE A 48 59.71 16.36 9.33
C ILE A 48 59.79 14.84 9.43
N GLN A 49 60.83 14.30 10.08
CA GLN A 49 60.94 12.85 10.31
C GLN A 49 59.80 12.31 11.18
N VAL A 50 59.46 13.00 12.27
CA VAL A 50 58.35 12.62 13.16
C VAL A 50 57.03 12.66 12.40
N ILE A 51 56.75 13.74 11.66
CA ILE A 51 55.54 13.86 10.85
C ILE A 51 55.46 12.73 9.81
N THR A 52 56.55 12.44 9.12
CA THR A 52 56.60 11.37 8.11
C THR A 52 56.39 9.99 8.73
N SER A 53 57.01 9.71 9.89
CA SER A 53 56.80 8.46 10.60
C SER A 53 55.36 8.34 11.12
N LEU A 54 54.77 9.44 11.58
CA LEU A 54 53.39 9.46 12.06
C LEU A 54 52.40 9.19 10.92
N HIS A 55 52.64 9.73 9.72
CA HIS A 55 51.86 9.39 8.52
C HIS A 55 51.81 7.88 8.30
N GLY A 56 52.99 7.23 8.25
CA GLY A 56 53.09 5.79 8.05
C GLY A 56 52.37 5.00 9.14
N ASN A 57 52.65 5.30 10.40
CA ASN A 57 52.05 4.59 11.54
C ASN A 57 50.52 4.70 11.55
N VAL A 58 49.97 5.88 11.24
CA VAL A 58 48.51 6.08 11.21
C VAL A 58 47.87 5.36 10.02
N GLU A 59 48.51 5.33 8.85
CA GLU A 59 48.03 4.56 7.70
C GLU A 59 48.05 3.05 7.98
N ASP A 60 49.10 2.56 8.63
CA ASP A 60 49.24 1.14 9.00
C ASP A 60 48.20 0.73 10.06
N GLU A 61 48.01 1.54 11.10
CA GLU A 61 47.02 1.29 12.14
C GLU A 61 45.59 1.30 11.56
N PHE A 62 45.27 2.26 10.70
CA PHE A 62 43.99 2.31 10.00
C PHE A 62 43.76 1.05 9.16
N GLN A 63 44.79 0.58 8.45
CA GLN A 63 44.70 -0.64 7.66
C GLN A 63 44.51 -1.88 8.55
N SER A 64 45.16 -1.94 9.70
CA SER A 64 44.99 -2.98 10.72
C SER A 64 43.53 -3.02 11.21
N VAL A 65 43.00 -1.88 11.65
CA VAL A 65 41.61 -1.76 12.12
C VAL A 65 40.61 -2.13 11.02
N CYS A 66 40.86 -1.74 9.76
CA CYS A 66 39.99 -2.12 8.64
C CYS A 66 39.95 -3.64 8.41
N LEU A 67 41.08 -4.32 8.59
CA LEU A 67 41.16 -5.79 8.45
C LEU A 67 40.48 -6.47 9.64
N GLU A 68 40.76 -6.04 10.86
CA GLU A 68 40.17 -6.57 12.10
C GLU A 68 38.64 -6.47 12.09
N THR A 69 38.12 -5.29 11.75
CA THR A 69 36.68 -5.02 11.71
C THR A 69 35.98 -5.58 10.48
N GLN A 70 36.74 -6.07 9.49
CA GLN A 70 36.22 -6.53 8.19
C GLN A 70 35.33 -5.48 7.49
N VAL A 71 35.60 -4.19 7.73
CA VAL A 71 34.79 -3.09 7.16
C VAL A 71 34.76 -3.12 5.63
N GLY A 72 35.86 -3.56 4.99
CA GLY A 72 35.91 -3.73 3.54
C GLY A 72 34.88 -4.73 3.03
N THR A 73 34.77 -5.89 3.69
CA THR A 73 33.77 -6.92 3.35
C THR A 73 32.35 -6.43 3.57
N ALA A 74 32.11 -5.71 4.67
CA ALA A 74 30.81 -5.13 4.97
C ALA A 74 30.39 -4.09 3.91
N LEU A 75 31.30 -3.19 3.53
CA LEU A 75 31.04 -2.20 2.48
C LEU A 75 30.81 -2.84 1.11
N ASP A 76 31.59 -3.86 0.76
CA ASP A 76 31.42 -4.62 -0.49
C ASP A 76 30.05 -5.33 -0.51
N THR A 77 29.59 -5.86 0.63
CA THR A 77 28.25 -6.49 0.75
C THR A 77 27.13 -5.45 0.61
N ILE A 78 27.27 -4.27 1.23
CA ILE A 78 26.29 -3.19 1.07
C ILE A 78 26.26 -2.72 -0.39
N GLU A 79 27.40 -2.71 -1.10
CA GLU A 79 27.47 -2.39 -2.54
C GLU A 79 26.67 -3.38 -3.37
N GLN A 80 26.92 -4.67 -3.16
CA GLN A 80 26.16 -5.72 -3.80
C GLN A 80 24.65 -5.63 -3.52
N LEU A 81 24.24 -5.45 -2.26
CA LEU A 81 22.82 -5.37 -1.90
C LEU A 81 22.11 -4.16 -2.53
N VAL A 82 22.81 -3.02 -2.64
CA VAL A 82 22.27 -1.82 -3.30
C VAL A 82 22.14 -2.04 -4.81
N GLU A 83 23.10 -2.70 -5.44
CA GLU A 83 23.04 -3.07 -6.85
C GLU A 83 21.91 -4.08 -7.12
N GLU A 84 21.78 -5.11 -6.29
CA GLU A 84 20.69 -6.08 -6.35
C GLU A 84 19.32 -5.41 -6.20
N GLN A 85 19.17 -4.51 -5.21
CA GLN A 85 17.94 -3.75 -5.02
C GLN A 85 17.61 -2.85 -6.22
N ALA A 86 18.61 -2.22 -6.84
CA ALA A 86 18.39 -1.37 -8.01
C ALA A 86 17.92 -2.17 -9.24
N LEU A 87 18.28 -3.46 -9.32
CA LEU A 87 17.87 -4.37 -10.39
C LEU A 87 16.53 -5.04 -10.11
N ASP A 88 16.08 -5.09 -8.85
CA ASP A 88 14.80 -5.65 -8.47
C ASP A 88 13.64 -4.73 -8.91
N ARG A 89 13.04 -5.06 -10.06
CA ARG A 89 11.85 -4.38 -10.59
C ARG A 89 10.68 -4.38 -9.60
N LEU A 90 10.58 -5.37 -8.69
CA LEU A 90 9.51 -5.44 -7.69
C LEU A 90 9.67 -4.34 -6.62
N PHE A 91 10.87 -3.82 -6.42
CA PHE A 91 11.13 -2.70 -5.51
C PHE A 91 10.75 -1.34 -6.12
N SER A 92 10.88 -1.21 -7.44
CA SER A 92 10.48 -0.01 -8.20
C SER A 92 8.96 0.11 -8.33
N ASP A 93 8.23 -1.00 -8.36
CA ASP A 93 6.78 -1.04 -8.53
C ASP A 93 6.03 -1.00 -7.19
N LYS A 94 6.48 -0.12 -6.30
CA LYS A 94 5.74 0.26 -5.10
C LYS A 94 4.52 1.16 -5.42
N THR A 95 3.92 0.99 -6.60
CA THR A 95 2.50 1.27 -6.80
C THR A 95 1.79 0.13 -6.09
N ASN A 96 1.64 0.35 -4.79
CA ASN A 96 1.40 -0.62 -3.74
C ASN A 96 0.29 -1.61 -4.15
N VAL A 97 0.66 -2.88 -4.35
CA VAL A 97 -0.30 -3.99 -4.55
C VAL A 97 -1.39 -3.97 -3.47
N MET A 98 -1.09 -3.47 -2.26
CA MET A 98 -2.11 -3.28 -1.22
C MET A 98 -3.11 -2.17 -1.52
N ASP A 99 -2.71 -1.08 -2.18
CA ASP A 99 -3.62 0.00 -2.57
C ASP A 99 -4.60 -0.52 -3.64
N VAL A 100 -4.09 -1.24 -4.65
CA VAL A 100 -4.93 -1.90 -5.67
C VAL A 100 -5.86 -2.94 -5.03
N ALA A 101 -5.36 -3.72 -4.06
CA ALA A 101 -6.19 -4.68 -3.33
C ALA A 101 -7.26 -3.99 -2.47
N HIS A 102 -6.94 -2.85 -1.86
CA HIS A 102 -7.87 -2.08 -1.05
C HIS A 102 -8.97 -1.44 -1.91
N ASP A 103 -8.61 -0.84 -3.05
CA ASP A 103 -9.55 -0.27 -4.01
C ASP A 103 -10.49 -1.34 -4.57
N LEU A 104 -9.95 -2.50 -4.97
CA LEU A 104 -10.74 -3.62 -5.45
C LEU A 104 -11.70 -4.15 -4.39
N SER A 105 -11.24 -4.25 -3.13
CA SER A 105 -12.06 -4.69 -2.00
C SER A 105 -13.21 -3.71 -1.72
N THR A 106 -12.93 -2.41 -1.77
CA THR A 106 -13.93 -1.35 -1.58
C THR A 106 -14.97 -1.39 -2.69
N MET A 107 -14.54 -1.43 -3.95
CA MET A 107 -15.44 -1.54 -5.11
C MET A 107 -16.32 -2.79 -5.04
N LYS A 108 -15.75 -3.94 -4.65
CA LYS A 108 -16.52 -5.19 -4.49
C LYS A 108 -17.58 -5.06 -3.39
N LYS A 109 -17.25 -4.42 -2.26
CA LYS A 109 -18.20 -4.19 -1.17
C LYS A 109 -19.36 -3.30 -1.62
N ASP A 110 -19.06 -2.22 -2.33
CA ASP A 110 -20.08 -1.30 -2.84
C ASP A 110 -20.99 -1.99 -3.86
N GLN A 111 -20.42 -2.83 -4.73
CA GLN A 111 -21.21 -3.62 -5.69
C GLN A 111 -22.11 -4.65 -5.00
N ILE A 112 -21.62 -5.33 -3.96
CA ILE A 112 -22.44 -6.26 -3.16
C ILE A 112 -23.59 -5.51 -2.51
N GLN A 113 -23.33 -4.33 -1.93
CA GLN A 113 -24.38 -3.53 -1.29
C GLN A 113 -25.43 -3.06 -2.29
N TYR A 114 -25.00 -2.62 -3.48
CA TYR A 114 -25.90 -2.23 -4.56
C TYR A 114 -26.80 -3.40 -5.01
N LEU A 115 -26.21 -4.57 -5.27
CA LEU A 115 -26.96 -5.76 -5.69
C LEU A 115 -27.91 -6.26 -4.60
N THR A 116 -27.50 -6.19 -3.34
CA THR A 116 -28.37 -6.55 -2.20
C THR A 116 -29.61 -5.67 -2.16
N LYS A 117 -29.44 -4.35 -2.28
CA LYS A 117 -30.57 -3.40 -2.30
C LYS A 117 -31.51 -3.62 -3.49
N MET A 118 -30.95 -3.93 -4.66
CA MET A 118 -31.76 -4.28 -5.83
C MET A 118 -32.57 -5.55 -5.60
N LEU A 119 -31.97 -6.57 -4.96
CA LEU A 119 -32.64 -7.82 -4.64
C LEU A 119 -33.79 -7.60 -3.66
N GLU A 120 -33.56 -6.87 -2.56
CA GLU A 120 -34.61 -6.51 -1.59
C GLU A 120 -35.80 -5.82 -2.28
N THR A 121 -35.53 -4.85 -3.14
CA THR A 121 -36.58 -4.14 -3.89
C THR A 121 -37.39 -5.09 -4.78
N ALA A 122 -36.72 -6.02 -5.46
CA ALA A 122 -37.37 -7.00 -6.32
C ALA A 122 -38.20 -8.02 -5.51
N GLU A 123 -37.72 -8.40 -4.32
CA GLU A 123 -38.44 -9.27 -3.39
C GLU A 123 -39.71 -8.60 -2.85
N GLU A 124 -39.64 -7.33 -2.44
CA GLU A 124 -40.80 -6.54 -2.01
C GLU A 124 -41.87 -6.43 -3.11
N GLN A 125 -41.44 -6.16 -4.35
CA GLN A 125 -42.34 -6.09 -5.51
C GLN A 125 -42.99 -7.45 -5.78
N ASN A 126 -42.22 -8.53 -5.72
CA ASN A 126 -42.75 -9.88 -5.89
C ASN A 126 -43.74 -10.24 -4.78
N GLN A 127 -43.50 -9.84 -3.53
CA GLN A 127 -44.43 -10.07 -2.43
C GLN A 127 -45.74 -9.32 -2.66
N CYS A 128 -45.68 -8.03 -3.04
CA CYS A 128 -46.88 -7.25 -3.38
C CYS A 128 -47.70 -7.90 -4.51
N LEU A 129 -47.02 -8.42 -5.55
CA LEU A 129 -47.68 -9.12 -6.64
C LEU A 129 -48.34 -10.43 -6.18
N ARG A 130 -47.68 -11.20 -5.30
CA ARG A 130 -48.26 -12.42 -4.71
C ARG A 130 -49.51 -12.10 -3.91
N ASP A 131 -49.46 -11.11 -3.04
CA ASP A 131 -50.59 -10.68 -2.22
C ASP A 131 -51.77 -10.24 -3.10
N ARG A 132 -51.48 -9.50 -4.18
CA ARG A 132 -52.50 -9.09 -5.16
C ARG A 132 -53.13 -10.28 -5.87
N VAL A 133 -52.32 -11.27 -6.27
CA VAL A 133 -52.82 -12.51 -6.90
C VAL A 133 -53.71 -13.30 -5.94
N GLU A 134 -53.36 -13.39 -4.66
CA GLU A 134 -54.18 -14.06 -3.65
C GLU A 134 -55.51 -13.35 -3.41
N LEU A 135 -55.51 -12.02 -3.32
CA LEU A 135 -56.74 -11.24 -3.18
C LEU A 135 -57.69 -11.47 -4.37
N LEU A 136 -57.16 -11.40 -5.60
CA LEU A 136 -57.95 -11.66 -6.81
C LEU A 136 -58.50 -13.08 -6.88
N LYS A 137 -57.76 -14.08 -6.37
CA LYS A 137 -58.27 -15.45 -6.26
C LYS A 137 -59.43 -15.54 -5.28
N LYS A 138 -59.37 -14.84 -4.14
CA LYS A 138 -60.45 -14.82 -3.14
C LYS A 138 -61.70 -14.11 -3.68
N GLU A 139 -61.56 -12.94 -4.29
CA GLU A 139 -62.68 -12.22 -4.92
C GLU A 139 -63.38 -13.07 -5.99
N ARG A 140 -62.61 -13.82 -6.80
CA ARG A 140 -63.19 -14.75 -7.79
C ARG A 140 -64.07 -15.82 -7.12
N LEU A 141 -63.65 -16.38 -5.99
CA LEU A 141 -64.41 -17.40 -5.26
C LEU A 141 -65.70 -16.79 -4.66
N ASP A 142 -65.63 -15.57 -4.13
CA ASP A 142 -66.79 -14.87 -3.56
C ASP A 142 -67.83 -14.50 -4.62
N VAL A 143 -67.40 -14.04 -5.80
CA VAL A 143 -68.29 -13.75 -6.95
C VAL A 143 -68.98 -15.02 -7.47
N SER A 144 -68.27 -16.16 -7.47
CA SER A 144 -68.87 -17.46 -7.81
C SER A 144 -69.93 -17.88 -6.79
N GLY A 145 -69.74 -17.57 -5.50
CA GLY A 145 -70.73 -17.79 -4.45
C GLY A 145 -71.98 -16.91 -4.62
N MET A 146 -71.80 -15.64 -4.98
CA MET A 146 -72.91 -14.72 -5.28
C MET A 146 -73.66 -15.12 -6.55
N ALA A 147 -72.98 -15.62 -7.57
CA ALA A 147 -73.62 -16.11 -8.80
C ALA A 147 -74.62 -17.24 -8.51
N ASN A 148 -74.26 -18.17 -7.61
CA ASN A 148 -75.15 -19.24 -7.16
C ASN A 148 -76.38 -18.71 -6.38
N ALA A 149 -76.18 -17.70 -5.51
CA ALA A 149 -77.29 -17.08 -4.78
C ALA A 149 -78.25 -16.30 -5.70
N VAL A 150 -77.73 -15.62 -6.72
CA VAL A 150 -78.52 -14.92 -7.75
C VAL A 150 -79.29 -15.91 -8.61
N GLU A 151 -78.70 -17.05 -8.94
CA GLU A 151 -79.39 -18.14 -9.65
C GLU A 151 -80.57 -18.67 -8.81
N ARG A 152 -80.37 -18.91 -7.52
CA ARG A 152 -81.46 -19.31 -6.60
C ARG A 152 -82.58 -18.27 -6.47
N LEU A 153 -82.24 -16.98 -6.39
CA LEU A 153 -83.24 -15.88 -6.39
C LEU A 153 -84.02 -15.84 -7.70
N ARG A 154 -83.35 -16.03 -8.85
CA ARG A 154 -83.99 -16.11 -10.15
C ARG A 154 -84.96 -17.29 -10.22
N SER A 155 -84.60 -18.45 -9.67
CA SER A 155 -85.51 -19.61 -9.58
C SER A 155 -86.70 -19.37 -8.64
N GLY A 156 -86.49 -18.63 -7.53
CA GLY A 156 -87.55 -18.30 -6.57
C GLY A 156 -88.58 -17.30 -7.10
N SER A 157 -88.15 -16.28 -7.84
CA SER A 157 -89.05 -15.27 -8.45
C SER A 157 -89.95 -15.85 -9.55
N VAL A 158 -89.52 -16.93 -10.22
CA VAL A 158 -90.34 -17.63 -11.23
C VAL A 158 -91.52 -18.38 -10.59
N MET A 159 -91.41 -18.81 -9.32
CA MET A 159 -92.49 -19.55 -8.66
C MET A 159 -93.69 -18.66 -8.28
N TYR A 160 -93.48 -17.35 -8.04
CA TYR A 160 -94.57 -16.42 -7.71
C TYR A 160 -95.33 -15.88 -8.95
N GLY A 161 -94.77 -15.98 -10.15
CA GLY A 161 -95.40 -15.52 -11.40
C GLY A 161 -96.36 -16.53 -12.05
N MET A 162 -96.36 -17.80 -11.62
CA MET A 162 -97.09 -18.88 -12.30
C MET A 162 -98.55 -19.07 -11.87
N TYR A 163 -99.07 -18.30 -10.90
CA TYR A 163 -100.46 -18.44 -10.43
C TYR A 163 -101.47 -17.45 -11.02
N ASN A 164 -101.10 -16.56 -11.95
CA ASN A 164 -102.01 -15.47 -12.36
C ASN A 164 -102.32 -15.32 -13.86
N SER A 165 -102.07 -16.31 -14.71
CA SER A 165 -102.49 -16.22 -16.12
C SER A 165 -102.72 -17.57 -16.79
N ASN A 166 -103.69 -18.33 -16.30
CA ASN A 166 -104.37 -19.38 -17.08
C ASN A 166 -105.84 -18.99 -17.23
N SER A 167 -106.16 -18.17 -18.22
CA SER A 167 -107.52 -18.11 -18.79
C SER A 167 -107.53 -17.46 -20.17
N LEU A 168 -108.03 -18.23 -21.15
CA LEU A 168 -108.69 -17.83 -22.42
C LEU A 168 -107.90 -17.98 -23.74
N HIS A 169 -107.96 -19.20 -24.30
CA HIS A 169 -108.50 -19.62 -25.63
C HIS A 169 -108.80 -18.50 -26.68
N ASN A 170 -108.60 -18.64 -28.00
CA ASN A 170 -109.04 -19.65 -29.00
C ASN A 170 -108.64 -19.08 -30.42
N PRO A 171 -108.91 -19.70 -31.59
CA PRO A 171 -109.29 -21.07 -31.94
C PRO A 171 -108.34 -21.83 -32.88
#